data_AF-A0A376FB85-F1
#
_entry.id   AF-A0A376FB85-F1
#
_cell.length_a   1.000
_cell.length_b   1.000
_cell.length_c   1.000
_cell.angle_alpha   90.00
_cell.angle_beta   90.00
_cell.angle_gamma   90.00
#
_symmetry.space_group_name_H-M   'P 1'
#
loop_
_entity.id
_entity.type
_entity.pdbx_description
1 polymer ?
#
loop_
_entity_poly.entity_id
_entity_poly.type
_entity_poly.pdbx_seq_one_letter_code
_entity_poly.pdbx_strand_id
1 'polypeptide(L)' 'MRTGIFIPKRIHVLHESQQQSGIGSGLEEGESVVVSGLFLIDSEANITGALERMRHAEAADGAHSGH' A
#
# COMPACT_ATOMS: atom_id res chain seq x y z
N MET A 1 17.08 -9.10 -9.09
CA MET A 1 16.23 -8.24 -8.23
C MET A 1 15.44 -7.32 -9.13
N ARG A 2 14.11 -7.43 -9.15
CA ARG A 2 13.26 -6.57 -9.97
C ARG A 2 12.99 -5.26 -9.21
N THR A 3 13.11 -4.15 -9.91
CA THR A 3 13.12 -2.77 -9.41
C THR A 3 11.89 -2.42 -8.56
N GLY A 4 12.11 -2.04 -7.30
CA GLY A 4 11.44 -0.96 -6.54
C GLY A 4 9.93 -0.91 -6.33
N ILE A 5 9.12 -1.81 -6.89
CA ILE A 5 7.65 -1.71 -6.80
C ILE A 5 7.15 -2.60 -5.65
N PHE A 6 6.58 -1.97 -4.61
CA PHE A 6 5.89 -2.64 -3.52
C PHE A 6 4.44 -2.92 -3.91
N ILE A 7 4.01 -4.18 -3.85
CA ILE A 7 2.66 -4.60 -4.19
C ILE A 7 1.95 -5.10 -2.93
N PRO A 8 0.86 -4.46 -2.48
CA PRO A 8 0.12 -4.93 -1.32
C PRO A 8 -0.60 -6.25 -1.63
N LYS A 9 -0.43 -7.24 -0.75
CA LYS A 9 -1.11 -8.53 -0.83
C LYS A 9 -1.89 -8.79 0.45
N ARG A 10 -3.12 -9.29 0.32
CA ARG A 10 -3.90 -9.82 1.46
C ARG A 10 -3.41 -11.23 1.79
N ILE A 11 -3.22 -11.48 3.08
CA ILE A 11 -2.75 -12.76 3.62
C ILE A 11 -3.69 -13.28 4.70
N HIS A 12 -3.63 -14.59 4.95
CA HIS A 12 -4.28 -15.22 6.10
C HIS A 12 -3.24 -15.66 7.13
N VAL A 13 -3.35 -15.15 8.35
CA VAL A 13 -2.48 -15.50 9.48
C VAL A 13 -3.13 -16.65 10.26
N LEU A 14 -2.34 -17.69 10.57
CA LEU A 14 -2.78 -18.85 11.34
C LEU A 14 -2.53 -18.67 12.85
N HIS A 15 -1.29 -18.36 13.22
CA HIS A 15 -0.85 -18.25 14.62
C HIS A 15 0.38 -17.35 14.72
N GLU A 16 0.55 -16.66 15.84
CA GLU A 16 1.70 -15.79 16.12
C GLU A 16 2.45 -16.25 17.37
N SER A 17 3.77 -16.36 17.30
CA SER A 17 4.63 -16.76 18.41
C SER A 17 6.05 -16.28 18.20
N GLN A 18 6.77 -15.96 19.30
CA GLN A 18 8.19 -15.57 19.25
C GLN A 18 8.51 -14.48 18.20
N GLN A 19 7.64 -13.48 18.07
CA GLN A 19 7.78 -12.39 17.08
C GLN A 19 7.71 -12.84 15.61
N GLN A 20 7.08 -13.99 15.35
CA GLN A 20 6.84 -14.51 14.01
C GLN A 20 5.37 -14.89 13.84
N SER A 21 4.86 -14.75 12.62
CA SER A 21 3.48 -15.11 12.26
C SER A 21 3.49 -16.20 11.19
N GLY A 22 2.78 -17.30 11.46
CA GLY A 22 2.58 -18.37 10.49
C GLY A 22 1.54 -17.96 9.44
N ILE A 23 1.92 -17.98 8.17
CA ILE A 23 1.06 -17.60 7.04
C ILE A 23 0.41 -18.85 6.44
N GLY A 24 -0.92 -18.88 6.40
CA GLY A 24 -1.69 -20.00 5.86
C GLY A 24 -2.05 -19.87 4.39
N SER A 25 -2.17 -18.64 3.87
CA SER A 25 -2.42 -18.38 2.46
C SER A 25 -2.13 -16.92 2.08
N GLY A 26 -2.01 -16.65 0.77
CA GLY A 26 -1.81 -15.30 0.20
C GLY A 26 -0.36 -14.97 -0.17
N LEU A 27 0.59 -15.86 0.11
CA LEU A 27 2.00 -15.79 -0.28
C LEU A 27 2.50 -17.15 -0.76
N GLU A 28 3.49 -17.15 -1.64
CA GLU A 28 4.24 -18.33 -2.08
C GLU A 28 5.66 -18.34 -1.49
N GLU A 29 6.25 -19.53 -1.36
CA GLU A 29 7.65 -19.67 -0.93
C GLU A 29 8.60 -18.98 -1.93
N GLY A 30 9.61 -18.30 -1.39
CA GLY A 30 10.57 -17.52 -2.18
C GLY A 30 10.12 -16.09 -2.50
N GLU A 31 8.87 -15.71 -2.19
CA GLU A 31 8.46 -14.30 -2.24
C GLU A 31 9.23 -13.44 -1.22
N SER A 32 9.63 -12.25 -1.64
CA SER A 32 10.29 -11.28 -0.75
C SER A 32 9.26 -10.35 -0.12
N VAL A 33 9.33 -10.20 1.20
CA VAL A 33 8.46 -9.33 1.98
C VAL A 33 9.24 -8.21 2.65
N VAL A 34 8.58 -7.08 2.90
CA VAL A 34 9.17 -5.95 3.61
C VAL A 34 9.03 -6.16 5.11
N VAL A 35 10.15 -6.19 5.82
CA VAL A 35 10.18 -6.38 7.30
C VAL A 35 10.64 -5.13 8.06
N SER A 36 11.05 -4.08 7.35
CA SER A 36 11.47 -2.80 7.93
C SER A 36 11.00 -1.64 7.05
N GLY A 37 10.61 -0.53 7.67
CA GLY A 37 10.14 0.66 6.96
C GLY A 37 8.72 0.55 6.37
N LEU A 38 7.94 -0.48 6.75
CA LEU A 38 6.58 -0.70 6.24
C LEU A 38 5.68 0.53 6.40
N PHE A 39 5.77 1.22 7.54
CA PHE A 39 5.00 2.44 7.80
C PHE A 39 5.30 3.56 6.80
N LEU A 40 6.56 3.76 6.42
CA LEU A 40 6.94 4.82 5.49
C LEU A 40 6.45 4.52 4.07
N ILE A 41 6.51 3.25 3.66
CA ILE A 41 6.02 2.79 2.36
C ILE A 41 4.50 2.99 2.26
N ASP A 42 3.76 2.61 3.30
CA ASP A 42 2.31 2.82 3.34
C ASP A 42 1.94 4.31 3.40
N SER A 43 2.70 5.10 4.18
CA SER A 43 2.51 6.55 4.28
C SER A 43 2.72 7.26 2.94
N GLU A 44 3.76 6.89 2.18
CA GLU A 44 4.01 7.46 0.85
C GLU A 44 2.83 7.17 -0.09
N ALA A 45 2.40 5.90 -0.18
CA ALA A 45 1.28 5.51 -1.02
C ALA A 45 -0.02 6.25 -0.65
N ASN A 46 -0.31 6.39 0.65
CA ASN A 46 -1.48 7.12 1.13
C ASN A 46 -1.41 8.62 0.79
N ILE A 47 -0.26 9.27 1.00
CA ILE A 47 -0.06 10.69 0.69
C ILE A 47 -0.18 10.93 -0.81
N THR A 48 0.46 10.12 -1.65
CA THR A 48 0.36 10.24 -3.10
C THR A 48 -1.08 10.13 -3.57
N GLY A 49 -1.82 9.12 -3.07
CA GLY A 49 -3.23 8.95 -3.40
C GLY A 49 -4.12 10.09 -2.87
N ALA A 50 -3.82 10.65 -1.70
CA ALA A 50 -4.54 11.82 -1.17
C ALA A 50 -4.32 13.07 -2.04
N LEU A 51 -3.07 13.33 -2.41
CA LEU A 51 -2.71 14.45 -3.29
C LEU A 51 -3.37 14.34 -4.67
N GLU A 52 -3.45 13.13 -5.24
CA GLU A 52 -4.20 12.89 -6.48
C GLU A 52 -5.67 13.27 -6.34
N ARG A 53 -6.34 12.82 -5.27
CA ARG A 53 -7.75 13.16 -5.02
C ARG A 53 -7.97 14.67 -4.85
N MET A 54 -7.07 15.36 -4.15
CA MET A 54 -7.15 16.82 -3.98
C MET A 54 -7.09 17.54 -5.32
N ARG A 55 -6.13 17.20 -6.19
CA ARG A 55 -6.03 17.78 -7.54
C ARG A 55 -7.28 17.52 -8.38
N HIS A 56 -7.85 16.32 -8.29
CA HIS A 56 -9.11 15.99 -8.98
C HIS A 56 -10.30 16.79 -8.44
N ALA A 57 -10.35 17.04 -7.13
CA ALA A 57 -11.39 17.87 -6.52
C ALA A 57 -11.29 19.34 -6.96
N GLU A 58 -10.09 19.91 -6.97
CA GLU A 58 -9.84 21.29 -7.45
C GLU A 58 -10.22 21.46 -8.93
N ALA A 59 -9.89 20.47 -9.77
CA ALA A 59 -10.27 20.48 -11.19
C ALA A 59 -11.79 20.39 -11.39
N ALA A 60 -12.51 19.64 -10.53
CA ALA A 60 -13.96 19.52 -10.57
C ALA A 60 -14.66 20.83 -10.13
N ASP A 61 -14.15 21.51 -9.11
CA ASP A 61 -14.67 22.80 -8.63
C ASP A 61 -14.48 23.92 -9.67
N GLY A 62 -13.33 23.94 -10.36
CA GLY A 62 -13.07 24.91 -11.43
C GLY A 62 -13.99 24.77 -12.64
N ALA A 63 -14.48 23.55 -12.93
CA ALA A 63 -15.40 23.28 -14.03
C ALA A 63 -16.84 23.77 -13.76
N HIS A 64 -17.23 23.94 -12.49
CA HIS A 64 -18.58 24.34 -12.08
C HIS A 64 -18.77 25.88 -11.96
N SER A 65 -17.68 26.65 -12.06
CA SER A 65 -17.66 28.12 -12.01
C SER A 65 -17.72 28.79 -13.40
N GLY A 66 -17.71 27.99 -14.48
CA GLY A 66 -17.70 28.45 -15.87
C GLY A 66 -19.04 28.35 -16.60
N HIS A 67 -20.12 28.90 -16.03
CA HIS A 67 -21.40 29.16 -16.73
C HIS A 67 -21.99 30.48 -16.25
#